data_AF-A0A523IUJ1-F1
#
_entry.id   AF-A0A523IUJ1-F1
#
_cell.length_a   1.000
_cell.length_b   1.000
_cell.length_c   1.000
_cell.angle_alpha   90.00
_cell.angle_beta   90.00
_cell.angle_gamma   90.00
#
_symmetry.space_group_name_H-M   'P 1'
#
loop_
_entity.id
_entity.type
_entity.pdbx_description
1 polymer ?
#
loop_
_entity_poly.entity_id
_entity_poly.type
_entity_poly.pdbx_seq_one_letter_code
_entity_poly.pdbx_strand_id
1 'polypeptide(L)'
;MKKPAEYLIGEHDFKAFAQSGTEVKTTVRMVLSTGIEQVDKDILEFSIEATGFLKRMVRLIVGTMVQVGKGRITPSDFLKILDTGEKTKFIHAAPPHGLYLREVKY
;
A
#
# COMPACT_ATOMS: atom_id res chain seq x y z
N MET A 1 -6.70 -5.03 -8.77
CA MET A 1 -6.48 -4.26 -7.51
C MET A 1 -6.94 -5.01 -6.26
N LYS A 2 -8.04 -5.77 -6.28
CA LYS A 2 -8.52 -6.53 -5.09
C LYS A 2 -7.49 -7.50 -4.51
N LYS A 3 -6.92 -8.40 -5.33
CA LYS A 3 -5.91 -9.38 -4.90
C LYS A 3 -4.69 -8.77 -4.17
N PRO A 4 -4.01 -7.73 -4.72
CA PRO A 4 -2.95 -7.05 -3.99
C PRO A 4 -3.34 -6.46 -2.63
N ALA A 5 -4.59 -6.02 -2.45
CA ALA A 5 -5.04 -5.49 -1.17
C ALA A 5 -5.08 -6.60 -0.09
N GLU A 6 -5.58 -7.77 -0.46
CA GLU A 6 -5.66 -8.94 0.43
C GLU A 6 -4.28 -9.38 0.95
N TYR A 7 -3.23 -9.26 0.13
CA TYR A 7 -1.85 -9.60 0.51
C TYR A 7 -1.28 -8.69 1.60
N LEU A 8 -1.84 -7.49 1.79
CA LEU A 8 -1.34 -6.54 2.78
C LEU A 8 -1.74 -6.91 4.20
N ILE A 9 -2.81 -7.69 4.38
CA ILE A 9 -3.35 -8.04 5.70
C ILE A 9 -2.33 -8.90 6.45
N GLY A 10 -2.15 -8.61 7.75
CA GLY A 10 -1.18 -9.29 8.60
C GLY A 10 0.09 -8.47 8.85
N GLU A 11 1.10 -9.13 9.39
CA GLU A 11 2.39 -8.55 9.72
C GLU A 11 3.38 -8.74 8.57
N HIS A 12 3.90 -7.63 8.05
CA HIS A 12 4.84 -7.63 6.92
C HIS A 12 5.95 -6.60 7.11
N ASP A 13 7.11 -6.85 6.51
CA ASP A 13 8.14 -5.83 6.33
C ASP A 13 7.80 -4.93 5.13
N PHE A 14 7.31 -3.71 5.40
CA PHE A 14 6.94 -2.74 4.37
C PHE A 14 8.12 -1.90 3.84
N LYS A 15 9.36 -2.41 3.94
CA LYS A 15 10.57 -1.71 3.48
C LYS A 15 10.50 -1.22 2.03
N ALA A 16 9.94 -2.01 1.11
CA ALA A 16 9.72 -1.60 -0.28
C ALA A 16 8.83 -0.34 -0.39
N PHE A 17 7.89 -0.21 0.54
CA PHE A 17 6.91 0.88 0.64
C PHE A 17 7.31 1.96 1.66
N ALA A 18 8.59 2.07 2.03
CA ALA A 18 9.09 3.13 2.90
C ALA A 18 9.72 4.27 2.09
N GLN A 19 9.55 5.53 2.50
CA GLN A 19 10.38 6.62 1.98
C GLN A 19 11.85 6.43 2.39
N SER A 20 12.77 6.44 1.43
CA SER A 20 14.22 6.36 1.69
C SER A 20 14.68 7.52 2.59
N GLY A 21 15.64 7.26 3.46
CA GLY A 21 16.20 8.27 4.38
C GLY A 21 15.28 8.64 5.55
N THR A 22 14.21 7.88 5.79
CA THR A 22 13.38 8.04 7.00
C THR A 22 13.98 7.18 8.10
N GLU A 23 14.33 7.79 9.23
CA GLU A 23 14.84 7.08 10.40
C GLU A 23 13.67 6.43 11.16
N VAL A 24 13.61 5.09 11.12
CA VAL A 24 12.61 4.29 11.82
C VAL A 24 13.28 3.07 12.43
N LYS A 25 12.85 2.65 13.62
CA LYS A 25 13.39 1.45 14.30
C LYS A 25 13.12 0.16 13.52
N THR A 26 11.98 0.09 12.85
CA THR A 26 11.54 -1.07 12.06
C THR A 26 10.59 -0.62 10.95
N THR A 27 10.64 -1.34 9.82
CA THR A 27 9.73 -1.22 8.69
C THR A 27 8.58 -2.25 8.75
N VAL A 28 8.57 -3.10 9.78
CA VAL A 28 7.48 -4.05 10.02
C VAL A 28 6.23 -3.33 10.52
N ARG A 29 5.07 -3.62 9.93
CA ARG A 29 3.76 -3.11 10.37
C ARG A 29 2.73 -4.24 10.35
N MET A 30 1.74 -4.14 11.23
CA MET A 30 0.56 -5.01 11.24
C MET A 30 -0.61 -4.26 10.61
N VAL A 31 -1.08 -4.75 9.46
CA VAL A 31 -2.30 -4.29 8.78
C VAL A 31 -3.47 -5.15 9.24
N LEU A 32 -4.49 -4.50 9.76
CA LEU A 32 -5.66 -5.14 10.36
C LEU A 32 -6.75 -5.42 9.32
N SER A 33 -6.95 -4.49 8.39
CA SER A 33 -7.97 -4.62 7.36
C SER A 33 -7.62 -3.79 6.11
N THR A 34 -8.16 -4.23 4.97
CA THR A 34 -8.13 -3.47 3.71
C THR A 34 -9.47 -3.58 3.02
N GLY A 35 -9.88 -2.54 2.29
CA GLY A 35 -11.09 -2.53 1.49
C GLY A 35 -10.88 -1.88 0.13
N ILE A 36 -11.63 -2.33 -0.87
CA ILE A 36 -11.76 -1.65 -2.16
C ILE A 36 -13.24 -1.60 -2.52
N GLU A 37 -13.78 -0.39 -2.61
CA GLU A 37 -15.18 -0.13 -2.92
C GLU A 37 -15.29 0.82 -4.10
N GLN A 38 -16.30 0.61 -4.94
CA GLN A 38 -16.65 1.56 -6.00
C GLN A 38 -17.68 2.53 -5.44
N VAL A 39 -17.25 3.76 -5.17
CA VAL A 39 -18.09 4.81 -4.55
C VAL A 39 -18.75 5.71 -5.59
N ASP A 40 -18.23 5.71 -6.82
CA ASP A 40 -18.80 6.34 -8.01
C ASP A 40 -18.43 5.50 -9.25
N LYS A 41 -19.04 5.77 -10.40
CA LYS A 41 -18.73 5.17 -11.70
C LYS A 41 -17.22 5.16 -11.99
N ASP A 42 -16.54 6.26 -11.70
CA ASP A 42 -15.12 6.44 -12.03
C ASP A 42 -14.21 6.53 -10.78
N ILE A 43 -14.75 6.27 -9.58
CA ILE A 43 -14.01 6.42 -8.31
C ILE A 43 -14.00 5.10 -7.55
N LEU A 44 -12.79 4.60 -7.29
CA LEU A 44 -12.53 3.51 -6.36
C LEU A 44 -11.95 4.08 -5.07
N GLU A 45 -12.59 3.78 -3.94
CA GLU A 45 -12.04 4.02 -2.61
C GLU A 45 -11.21 2.80 -2.18
N PHE A 46 -9.97 3.04 -1.75
CA PHE A 46 -9.14 2.05 -1.07
C PHE A 46 -8.99 2.45 0.39
N SER A 47 -9.39 1.57 1.30
CA SER A 47 -9.22 1.74 2.74
C SER A 47 -8.18 0.77 3.28
N ILE A 48 -7.40 1.23 4.27
CA ILE A 48 -6.40 0.42 4.97
C ILE A 48 -6.36 0.83 6.44
N GLU A 49 -6.45 -0.16 7.32
CA GLU A 49 -6.31 0.00 8.77
C GLU A 49 -5.05 -0.74 9.24
N ALA A 50 -4.22 -0.10 10.05
CA ALA A 50 -2.99 -0.69 10.56
C ALA A 50 -2.64 -0.12 11.93
N THR A 51 -1.83 -0.86 12.68
CA THR A 51 -1.22 -0.43 13.95
C THR A 51 -0.29 0.79 13.79
N GLY A 52 0.14 1.07 12.56
CA GLY A 52 0.88 2.26 12.20
C GLY A 52 1.28 2.24 10.73
N PHE A 53 1.74 3.39 10.22
CA PHE A 53 2.17 3.52 8.83
C PHE A 53 3.58 4.11 8.75
N LEU A 54 4.34 3.70 7.72
CA LEU A 54 5.61 4.36 7.37
C LEU A 54 5.34 5.62 6.56
N LYS A 55 6.32 6.53 6.54
CA LYS A 55 6.26 7.73 5.71
C LYS A 55 6.05 7.35 4.24
N ARG A 56 4.97 7.87 3.64
CA ARG A 56 4.48 7.58 2.26
C ARG A 56 3.97 6.16 1.99
N MET A 57 3.91 5.28 2.98
CA MET A 57 3.53 3.87 2.83
C MET A 57 2.27 3.66 1.99
N VAL A 58 1.16 4.25 2.44
CA VAL A 58 -0.14 4.09 1.78
C VAL A 58 -0.09 4.57 0.32
N ARG A 59 0.58 5.69 0.04
CA ARG A 59 0.69 6.23 -1.32
C ARG A 59 1.55 5.34 -2.23
N LEU A 60 2.61 4.74 -1.69
CA LEU A 60 3.48 3.83 -2.44
C LEU A 60 2.76 2.51 -2.74
N ILE A 61 2.00 1.98 -1.77
CA ILE A 61 1.12 0.82 -1.95
C ILE A 61 0.11 1.09 -3.07
N VAL A 62 -0.69 2.15 -2.94
CA VAL A 62 -1.75 2.49 -3.91
C VAL A 62 -1.15 2.72 -5.31
N GLY A 63 -0.06 3.47 -5.42
CA GLY A 63 0.57 3.72 -6.73
C GLY A 63 1.09 2.44 -7.40
N THR A 64 1.54 1.46 -6.62
CA THR A 64 1.96 0.14 -7.12
C THR A 64 0.75 -0.73 -7.50
N MET A 65 -0.31 -0.72 -6.69
CA MET A 65 -1.59 -1.39 -7.02
C MET A 65 -2.21 -0.86 -8.31
N VAL A 66 -2.05 0.44 -8.61
CA VAL A 66 -2.46 1.03 -9.88
C VAL A 66 -1.65 0.46 -11.05
N GLN A 67 -0.37 0.14 -10.88
CA GLN A 67 0.40 -0.54 -11.92
C GLN A 67 -0.16 -1.94 -12.20
N VAL A 68 -0.59 -2.66 -11.16
CA VAL A 68 -1.31 -3.94 -11.31
C VAL A 68 -2.64 -3.74 -12.06
N GLY A 69 -3.42 -2.72 -11.68
CA GLY A 69 -4.67 -2.38 -12.35
C GLY A 69 -4.50 -2.01 -13.83
N LYS A 70 -3.35 -1.43 -14.20
CA LYS A 70 -2.96 -1.11 -15.57
C LYS A 70 -2.32 -2.28 -16.33
N GLY A 71 -2.17 -3.45 -15.71
CA GLY A 71 -1.54 -4.63 -16.32
C GLY A 71 -0.03 -4.53 -16.54
N ARG A 72 0.65 -3.56 -15.92
CA ARG A 72 2.11 -3.37 -16.07
C ARG A 72 2.94 -4.35 -15.24
N ILE A 73 2.36 -4.82 -14.13
CA ILE A 73 2.91 -5.87 -13.27
C ILE A 73 1.75 -6.77 -12.82
N THR A 74 2.05 -8.01 -12.46
CA THR A 74 1.03 -8.96 -11.99
C THR A 74 0.77 -8.81 -10.49
N PRO A 75 -0.35 -9.36 -9.96
CA PRO A 75 -0.53 -9.47 -8.51
C PRO A 75 0.60 -10.24 -7.82
N SER A 76 1.17 -11.25 -8.48
CA SER A 76 2.30 -12.02 -7.94
C SER A 76 3.57 -11.19 -7.86
N ASP A 77 3.79 -10.26 -8.81
CA ASP A 77 4.92 -9.33 -8.73
C ASP A 77 4.75 -8.34 -7.57
N PHE A 78 3.52 -7.89 -7.30
CA PHE A 78 3.23 -7.09 -6.12
C PHE A 78 3.55 -7.84 -4.82
N LEU A 79 3.14 -9.11 -4.74
CA LEU A 79 3.44 -9.96 -3.58
C LEU A 79 4.96 -10.13 -3.41
N LYS A 80 5.70 -10.40 -4.50
CA LYS A 80 7.17 -10.47 -4.44
C LYS A 80 7.80 -9.17 -3.93
N ILE A 81 7.31 -8.00 -4.35
CA ILE A 81 7.80 -6.70 -3.86
C ILE A 81 7.58 -6.57 -2.35
N LEU A 82 6.42 -7.02 -1.86
CA LEU A 82 6.10 -7.03 -0.43
C LEU A 82 7.03 -7.97 0.34
N ASP A 83 7.20 -9.21 -0.15
CA ASP A 83 7.98 -10.25 0.52
C ASP A 83 9.49 -9.96 0.55
N THR A 84 10.06 -9.40 -0.53
CA THR A 84 11.50 -9.14 -0.62
C THR A 84 11.90 -7.80 -0.02
N GLY A 85 10.96 -6.85 0.10
CA GLY A 85 11.25 -5.48 0.50
C GLY A 85 12.09 -4.70 -0.53
N GLU A 86 12.27 -5.23 -1.74
CA GLU A 86 13.07 -4.60 -2.79
C GLU A 86 12.30 -3.49 -3.51
N LYS A 87 12.97 -2.34 -3.69
CA LYS A 87 12.41 -1.25 -4.47
C LYS A 87 12.58 -1.51 -5.96
N THR A 88 11.50 -1.35 -6.71
CA THR A 88 11.50 -1.51 -8.16
C THR A 88 11.08 -0.21 -8.86
N LYS A 89 11.32 -0.14 -10.17
CA LYS A 89 10.87 0.96 -11.01
C LYS A 89 9.35 1.13 -11.07
N PHE A 90 8.57 0.18 -10.56
CA PHE A 90 7.11 0.22 -10.57
C PHE A 90 6.52 0.78 -9.27
N ILE A 91 7.35 1.03 -8.25
CA ILE A 91 6.91 1.63 -6.99
C ILE A 91 6.94 3.15 -7.13
N HIS A 92 5.76 3.74 -7.24
CA HIS A 92 5.58 5.18 -7.27
C HIS A 92 4.57 5.62 -6.22
N ALA A 93 4.77 6.79 -5.62
CA ALA A 93 3.77 7.35 -4.73
C ALA A 93 2.60 7.87 -5.58
N ALA A 94 1.39 7.40 -5.30
CA ALA A 94 0.17 8.03 -5.80
C ALA A 94 0.15 9.54 -5.44
N PRO A 95 -0.54 10.39 -6.20
CA PRO A 95 -0.74 11.80 -5.84
C PRO A 95 -1.30 11.96 -4.40
N PRO A 96 -0.98 13.05 -3.69
CA PRO A 96 -1.37 13.21 -2.28
C PRO A 96 -2.85 13.54 -2.08
N HIS A 97 -3.50 14.18 -3.06
CA HIS A 97 -4.83 14.77 -2.91
C HIS A 97 -5.99 13.77 -2.71
N GLY A 98 -5.74 12.47 -2.93
CA GLY A 98 -6.72 11.41 -2.67
C GLY A 98 -6.55 10.70 -1.33
N LEU A 99 -5.54 11.05 -0.53
CA LEU A 99 -5.29 10.42 0.77
C LEU A 99 -5.84 11.30 1.90
N TYR A 100 -6.64 10.69 2.77
CA TYR A 100 -7.12 11.30 4.01
C TYR A 100 -7.09 10.29 5.17
N LEU A 101 -6.99 10.80 6.40
CA LEU A 101 -7.10 10.00 7.62
C LEU A 101 -8.58 9.87 7.98
N ARG A 102 -9.09 8.64 8.05
CA ARG A 102 -10.51 8.38 8.35
C ARG A 102 -10.82 8.33 9.85
N GLU A 103 -10.00 7.62 10.63
CA GLU A 103 -10.23 7.37 12.06
C GLU A 103 -8.92 7.02 12.78
N VAL A 104 -8.86 7.28 14.09
CA VAL A 104 -7.84 6.76 15.02
C VAL A 104 -8.56 6.06 16.17
N LYS A 105 -8.24 4.78 16.42
CA LYS A 105 -8.82 3.96 17.50
C LYS A 105 -7.90 3.98 18.73
N TYR A 106 -8.49 4.03 19.93
CA TYR A 106 -7.80 4.08 21.23
C TYR A 106 -8.11 2.85 22.07
#